data_AF-A0A496QC10-F1
#
_entry.id   AF-A0A496QC10-F1
#
_cell.length_a   1.000
_cell.length_b   1.000
_cell.length_c   1.000
_cell.angle_alpha   90.00
_cell.angle_beta   90.00
_cell.angle_gamma   90.00
#
_symmetry.space_group_name_H-M   'P 1'
#
loop_
_entity.id
_entity.type
_entity.pdbx_description
1 polymer ?
#
loop_
_entity_poly.entity_id
_entity_poly.type
_entity_poly.pdbx_seq_one_letter_code
_entity_poly.pdbx_strand_id
1 'polypeptide(L)' 'MNIDSSIITTTLQATIRAGTPLLFTVLGDIFTERSGVMNLGLEGLMLVGAISGFAVSYSTGNLFLAVIAAMIAGA' A
#
# COMPACT_ATOMS: atom_id res chain seq x y z
N MET A 1 -8.06 -3.95 -31.34
CA MET A 1 -7.69 -3.92 -29.92
C MET A 1 -8.87 -3.37 -29.16
N ASN A 2 -9.87 -4.22 -28.87
CA ASN A 2 -10.95 -3.82 -27.99
C ASN A 2 -10.37 -3.84 -26.58
N ILE A 3 -10.40 -2.69 -25.91
CA ILE A 3 -10.28 -2.70 -24.46
C ILE A 3 -11.53 -3.43 -23.98
N ASP A 4 -11.38 -4.69 -23.60
CA ASP A 4 -12.46 -5.44 -22.99
C ASP A 4 -12.93 -4.63 -21.79
N SER A 5 -14.20 -4.23 -21.80
CA SER A 5 -14.82 -3.41 -20.75
C SER A 5 -14.60 -3.99 -19.35
N SER A 6 -14.31 -5.29 -19.26
CA SER A 6 -13.85 -6.00 -18.06
C SER A 6 -12.60 -5.38 -17.42
N ILE A 7 -11.56 -5.03 -18.18
CA ILE A 7 -10.31 -4.48 -17.63
C ILE A 7 -10.56 -3.12 -16.96
N ILE A 8 -11.40 -2.28 -17.57
CA ILE A 8 -11.76 -0.98 -17.01
C ILE A 8 -12.50 -1.19 -15.68
N THR A 9 -13.47 -2.11 -15.63
CA THR A 9 -14.25 -2.38 -14.41
C THR A 9 -13.42 -2.98 -13.27
N THR A 10 -12.53 -3.93 -13.56
CA THR A 10 -11.70 -4.59 -12.53
C THR A 10 -10.64 -3.64 -11.99
N THR A 11 -10.02 -2.84 -12.86
CA THR A 11 -9.04 -1.83 -12.44
C THR A 11 -9.71 -0.80 -11.54
N LEU A 12 -10.89 -0.29 -11.92
CA LEU A 12 -11.61 0.71 -11.12
C LEU A 12 -12.00 0.17 -9.73
N GLN A 13 -12.47 -1.08 -9.65
CA GLN A 13 -12.72 -1.73 -8.36
C GLN A 13 -11.46 -1.87 -7.50
N ALA A 14 -10.33 -2.27 -8.10
CA ALA A 14 -9.07 -2.39 -7.40
C ALA A 14 -8.57 -1.03 -6.89
N THR A 15 -8.68 0.02 -7.72
CA THR A 15 -8.30 1.40 -7.36
C THR A 15 -9.09 1.89 -6.15
N ILE A 16 -10.40 1.68 -6.08
CA ILE A 16 -11.21 2.14 -4.94
C ILE A 16 -10.84 1.38 -3.65
N ARG A 17 -10.70 0.05 -3.74
CA ARG A 17 -10.33 -0.79 -2.57
C ARG A 17 -8.94 -0.47 -2.04
N ALA A 18 -7.95 -0.29 -2.91
CA ALA A 18 -6.58 0.04 -2.50
C ALA A 18 -6.43 1.53 -2.12
N GLY A 19 -7.15 2.42 -2.79
CA GLY A 19 -7.08 3.87 -2.59
C GLY A 19 -7.58 4.31 -1.22
N THR A 20 -8.61 3.64 -0.68
CA THR A 20 -9.20 4.02 0.62
C THR A 20 -8.19 3.97 1.77
N PRO A 21 -7.44 2.86 2.00
CA PRO A 21 -6.38 2.85 3.02
C PRO A 21 -5.21 3.79 2.68
N LEU A 22 -4.83 3.90 1.40
CA LEU A 22 -3.78 4.82 0.94
C LEU A 22 -4.09 6.28 1.29
N LEU A 23 -5.35 6.72 1.16
CA LEU A 23 -5.77 8.08 1.50
C LEU A 23 -5.53 8.41 2.98
N PHE A 24 -5.78 7.46 3.89
CA PHE A 24 -5.53 7.68 5.31
C PHE A 24 -4.04 7.91 5.59
N THR A 25 -3.16 7.13 4.95
CA THR A 25 -1.71 7.30 5.10
C THR A 25 -1.26 8.66 4.58
N VAL A 26 -1.68 9.04 3.37
CA VAL A 26 -1.30 10.33 2.74
C VAL A 26 -1.82 11.52 3.54
N LEU A 27 -3.03 11.44 4.11
CA LEU A 27 -3.56 12.51 4.97
C LEU A 27 -2.67 12.73 6.20
N GLY A 28 -2.24 11.65 6.87
CA GLY A 28 -1.32 11.73 8.01
C GLY A 28 0.03 12.36 7.64
N ASP A 29 0.53 12.04 6.44
CA ASP A 29 1.78 12.58 5.92
C ASP A 29 1.67 14.09 5.64
N ILE A 30 0.60 14.52 4.98
CA ILE A 30 0.30 15.95 4.76
C ILE A 30 0.21 16.70 6.09
N PHE A 31 -0.46 16.17 7.11
CA PHE A 31 -0.51 16.83 8.41
C PHE A 31 0.88 16.98 9.05
N THR A 32 1.73 15.97 8.89
CA THR A 32 3.10 15.96 9.41
C THR A 32 3.96 17.01 8.71
N GLU A 33 3.90 17.06 7.37
CA GLU A 33 4.57 18.11 6.60
C GLU A 33 4.09 19.52 6.97
N ARG A 34 2.78 19.70 7.16
CA ARG A 34 2.19 21.00 7.54
C ARG A 34 2.55 21.42 8.97
N SER A 35 2.98 20.49 9.83
CA SER A 35 3.51 20.77 11.16
C SER A 35 4.97 21.26 11.14
N GLY A 36 5.62 21.27 9.96
CA GLY A 36 7.02 21.65 9.79
C GLY A 36 8.00 20.50 10.02
N VAL A 37 7.51 19.28 10.24
CA VAL A 37 8.31 18.06 10.38
C VAL A 37 8.09 17.19 9.16
N MET A 38 8.99 17.25 8.19
CA MET A 38 8.92 16.41 6.99
C MET A 38 9.57 15.05 7.29
N ASN A 39 8.81 13.96 7.16
CA ASN A 39 9.32 12.60 7.33
C ASN A 39 9.48 11.90 5.97
N LEU A 40 10.58 12.20 5.26
CA LEU A 40 10.88 11.57 3.98
C LEU A 40 11.16 10.05 4.10
N GLY A 41 11.39 9.54 5.32
CA GLY A 41 11.53 8.11 5.59
C GLY A 41 10.21 7.32 5.49
N LEU A 42 9.06 8.00 5.59
CA LEU A 42 7.74 7.36 5.52
C LEU A 42 7.47 6.70 4.16
N GLU A 43 7.83 7.36 3.06
CA GLU A 43 7.68 6.79 1.71
C GLU A 43 8.50 5.49 1.57
N GLY A 44 9.69 5.47 2.18
CA GLY A 44 10.54 4.29 2.27
C GLY A 44 9.93 3.18 3.10
N LEU A 45 9.39 3.49 4.29
CA LEU A 45 8.70 2.53 5.15
C LEU A 45 7.49 1.89 4.45
N MET A 46 6.72 2.67 3.67
CA MET A 46 5.63 2.12 2.85
C MET A 46 6.14 1.13 1.79
N LEU A 47 7.23 1.45 1.09
CA LEU A 47 7.83 0.54 0.10
C LEU A 47 8.39 -0.73 0.75
N VAL A 48 9.05 -0.61 1.90
CA VAL A 48 9.60 -1.75 2.65
C VAL A 48 8.49 -2.65 3.19
N GLY A 49 7.41 -2.09 3.72
CA GLY A 49 6.22 -2.84 4.13
C GLY A 49 5.54 -3.54 2.94
N ALA A 50 5.42 -2.87 1.79
CA ALA A 50 4.81 -3.44 0.59
C ALA A 50 5.63 -4.62 0.03
N ILE A 51 6.95 -4.45 -0.12
CA ILE A 51 7.81 -5.51 -0.69
C ILE A 51 7.94 -6.71 0.25
N SER A 52 8.02 -6.49 1.57
CA SER A 52 8.09 -7.57 2.56
C SER A 52 6.80 -8.36 2.62
N GLY A 53 5.64 -7.69 2.62
CA GLY A 53 4.33 -8.35 2.53
C GLY A 53 4.19 -9.17 1.25
N PHE A 54 4.58 -8.62 0.10
CA PHE A 54 4.57 -9.34 -1.17
C PHE A 54 5.50 -10.56 -1.14
N ALA A 55 6.73 -10.41 -0.67
CA ALA A 55 7.70 -11.50 -0.59
C ALA A 55 7.20 -12.66 0.29
N VAL A 56 6.64 -12.35 1.46
CA VAL A 56 6.09 -13.37 2.37
C VAL A 56 4.82 -14.02 1.80
N SER A 57 3.96 -13.25 1.14
CA SER A 57 2.78 -13.80 0.44
C SER A 57 3.19 -14.74 -0.68
N TYR A 58 4.25 -14.39 -1.43
CA TYR A 58 4.76 -15.18 -2.55
C TYR A 58 5.43 -16.47 -2.08
N SER A 59 6.27 -16.41 -1.05
CA SER A 59 6.99 -17.58 -0.55
C SER A 59 6.11 -18.53 0.27
N THR A 60 5.17 -18.01 1.07
CA THR A 60 4.41 -18.81 2.04
C THR A 60 3.01 -19.18 1.55
N GLY A 61 2.49 -18.45 0.55
CA GLY A 61 1.09 -18.58 0.10
C GLY A 61 0.04 -18.16 1.15
N ASN A 62 0.46 -17.65 2.31
CA ASN A 62 -0.41 -17.30 3.43
C ASN A 62 -0.52 -15.78 3.57
N LEU A 63 -1.71 -15.23 3.32
CA LEU A 63 -1.99 -13.80 3.42
C LEU A 63 -1.83 -13.26 4.85
N PHE A 64 -2.12 -14.06 5.88
CA PHE A 64 -2.06 -13.58 7.27
C PHE A 64 -0.62 -13.33 7.70
N LEU A 65 0.30 -14.23 7.34
CA LEU A 65 1.73 -14.05 7.58
C LEU A 65 2.30 -12.87 6.78
N ALA A 66 1.81 -12.66 5.56
CA ALA A 66 2.20 -11.52 4.74
C ALA A 66 1.82 -10.17 5.38
N VAL A 67 0.61 -10.07 5.95
CA VAL A 67 0.15 -8.86 6.64
C VAL A 67 1.01 -8.59 7.88
N ILE A 68 1.29 -9.61 8.70
CA ILE A 68 2.15 -9.46 9.88
C ILE A 68 3.56 -9.01 9.50
N ALA A 69 4.14 -9.62 8.47
CA ALA A 69 5.47 -9.25 8.00
C ALA A 69 5.52 -7.80 7.48
N ALA A 70 4.52 -7.38 6.70
CA ALA A 70 4.40 -6.01 6.22
C ALA A 70 4.30 -4.99 7.37
N MET A 71 3.50 -5.30 8.40
CA MET A 71 3.35 -4.44 9.58
C MET A 71 4.66 -4.29 10.36
N ILE A 72 5.42 -5.38 10.55
CA ILE A 72 6.68 -5.32 11.31
C ILE A 72 7.77 -4.60 10.51
N ALA A 73 7.83 -4.82 9.19
CA ALA A 73 8.86 -4.25 8.34
C ALA A 73 8.63 -2.77 7.99
N GLY A 74 7.36 -2.32 7.96
CA GLY A 74 6.98 -0.93 7.67
C GLY A 74 6.66 -0.08 8.90
N ALA A 75 6.95 -0.57 10.12
CA ALA A 75 6.76 0.14 11.38
C ALA A 75 7.95 1.05 11.74
#